data_AF-A0A354I2G4-F1
#
_entry.id   AF-A0A354I2G4-F1
#
_cell.length_a   1.000
_cell.length_b   1.000
_cell.length_c   1.000
_cell.angle_alpha   90.00
_cell.angle_beta   90.00
_cell.angle_gamma   90.00
#
_symmetry.space_group_name_H-M   'P 1'
#
loop_
_entity.id
_entity.type
_entity.pdbx_description
1 polymer ?
#
loop_
_entity_poly.entity_id
_entity_poly.type
_entity_poly.pdbx_seq_one_letter_code
_entity_poly.pdbx_strand_id
1 'polypeptide(L)'
;FVCMLVLSVPLTAITLVMVGVSMYMTKKLAGLSGSYFVAQQKDLGELNGYIEEMMSGQKVIKVFCHEEESVKGFCERNNALFVSADNANKFANVLAPVNAQIGNISYVLCAMAGGLLALNHVLGFTIGGLVSFLTFNKSFSMPISQISQQLNAVVMALAGAERIFSLLDEEPEVDQGYVELVNAKEESDGSVRECAERTGIWAWKHYHREKDTTTYQRLMGEVVFDHVDFGYNENKIVLHDIEMYASTGQKIAFVGATGAGKTTIT
;
A
#
# COMPACT_ATOMS: atom_id res chain seq x y z
N PHE A 1 -34.43 16.56 -1.82
CA PHE A 1 -35.28 16.18 -0.68
C PHE A 1 -36.21 17.31 -0.23
N VAL A 2 -35.70 18.49 0.15
CA VAL A 2 -36.55 19.63 0.59
C VAL A 2 -37.62 20.02 -0.44
N CYS A 3 -37.28 20.13 -1.73
CA CYS A 3 -38.25 20.42 -2.79
C CYS A 3 -39.32 19.32 -2.97
N MET A 4 -39.02 18.06 -2.65
CA MET A 4 -40.00 16.96 -2.72
C MET A 4 -40.99 17.02 -1.56
N LEU A 5 -40.49 17.30 -0.35
CA LEU A 5 -41.33 17.48 0.84
C LEU A 5 -42.32 18.65 0.68
N VAL A 6 -41.88 19.75 0.08
CA VAL A 6 -42.73 20.92 -0.19
C VAL A 6 -43.82 20.62 -1.22
N LEU A 7 -43.55 19.73 -2.19
CA LEU A 7 -44.52 19.36 -3.22
C LEU A 7 -45.55 18.34 -2.75
N SER A 8 -45.12 17.29 -2.06
CA SER A 8 -46.02 16.23 -1.56
C SER A 8 -45.33 15.35 -0.52
N VAL A 9 -45.84 15.41 0.71
CA VAL A 9 -45.43 14.54 1.82
C VAL A 9 -45.68 13.05 1.52
N PRO A 10 -46.85 12.60 1.04
CA PRO A 10 -47.11 11.18 0.80
C PRO A 10 -46.23 10.58 -0.32
N LEU A 11 -45.99 11.33 -1.40
CA LEU A 11 -45.09 10.86 -2.46
C LEU A 11 -43.65 10.79 -1.97
N THR A 12 -43.23 11.75 -1.15
CA THR A 12 -41.88 11.74 -0.56
C THR A 12 -41.65 10.52 0.33
N ALA A 13 -42.66 10.09 1.10
CA ALA A 13 -42.57 8.87 1.90
C ALA A 13 -42.31 7.62 1.04
N ILE A 14 -43.04 7.47 -0.07
CA ILE A 14 -42.83 6.36 -1.04
C ILE A 14 -41.41 6.41 -1.59
N THR A 15 -40.92 7.58 -1.98
CA THR A 15 -39.55 7.71 -2.50
C THR A 15 -38.51 7.35 -1.46
N LEU A 16 -38.73 7.68 -0.19
CA LEU A 16 -37.77 7.42 0.88
C LEU A 16 -37.69 5.92 1.21
N VAL A 17 -38.82 5.21 1.16
CA VAL A 17 -38.86 3.75 1.26
C VAL A 17 -38.09 3.11 0.10
N MET A 18 -38.33 3.54 -1.14
CA MET A 18 -37.62 3.01 -2.32
C MET A 18 -36.12 3.30 -2.28
N VAL A 19 -35.72 4.47 -1.77
CA VAL A 19 -34.31 4.79 -1.51
C VAL A 19 -33.70 3.85 -0.48
N GLY A 20 -34.39 3.55 0.61
CA GLY A 20 -33.94 2.58 1.61
C GLY A 20 -33.73 1.19 1.02
N VAL A 21 -34.66 0.73 0.17
CA VAL A 21 -34.53 -0.54 -0.57
C VAL A 21 -33.32 -0.52 -1.51
N SER A 22 -33.12 0.57 -2.25
CA SER A 22 -31.97 0.76 -3.14
C SER A 22 -30.64 0.70 -2.39
N MET A 23 -30.54 1.41 -1.25
CA MET A 23 -29.35 1.39 -0.40
C MET A 23 -29.06 -0.01 0.17
N TYR A 24 -30.09 -0.72 0.62
CA TYR A 24 -29.93 -2.09 1.13
C TYR A 24 -29.45 -3.06 0.06
N MET A 25 -30.07 -3.03 -1.13
CA MET A 25 -29.68 -3.86 -2.27
C MET A 25 -28.27 -3.54 -2.75
N THR A 26 -27.93 -2.26 -2.86
CA THR A 26 -26.58 -1.80 -3.22
C THR A 26 -25.55 -2.30 -2.22
N LYS A 27 -25.80 -2.13 -0.91
CA LYS A 27 -24.88 -2.58 0.14
C LYS A 27 -24.63 -4.09 0.08
N LYS A 28 -25.68 -4.89 -0.13
CA LYS A 28 -25.57 -6.36 -0.20
C LYS A 28 -24.77 -6.81 -1.42
N LEU A 29 -25.09 -6.29 -2.60
CA LEU A 29 -24.43 -6.66 -3.86
C LEU A 29 -22.99 -6.13 -3.93
N ALA A 30 -22.75 -4.89 -3.49
CA ALA A 30 -21.42 -4.30 -3.45
C ALA A 30 -20.51 -5.02 -2.44
N GLY A 31 -21.04 -5.43 -1.28
CA GLY A 31 -20.28 -6.21 -0.30
C GLY A 31 -19.82 -7.56 -0.85
N LEU A 32 -20.71 -8.27 -1.56
CA LEU A 32 -20.38 -9.54 -2.25
C LEU A 32 -19.35 -9.32 -3.36
N SER A 33 -19.56 -8.31 -4.22
CA SER A 33 -18.59 -7.97 -5.28
C SER A 33 -17.21 -7.64 -4.70
N GLY A 34 -17.15 -6.84 -3.63
CA GLY A 34 -15.91 -6.49 -2.94
C GLY A 34 -15.17 -7.72 -2.41
N SER A 35 -15.85 -8.67 -1.77
CA SER A 35 -15.19 -9.89 -1.28
C SER A 35 -14.64 -10.75 -2.41
N TYR A 36 -15.36 -10.87 -3.53
CA TYR A 36 -14.87 -11.60 -4.71
C TYR A 36 -13.73 -10.86 -5.42
N PHE A 37 -13.70 -9.54 -5.43
CA PHE A 37 -12.56 -8.76 -5.94
C PHE A 37 -11.29 -8.99 -5.11
N VAL A 38 -11.41 -9.11 -3.78
CA VAL A 38 -10.27 -9.47 -2.93
C VAL A 38 -9.77 -10.89 -3.25
N ALA A 39 -10.67 -11.85 -3.42
CA ALA A 39 -10.31 -13.21 -3.84
C ALA A 39 -9.64 -13.23 -5.22
N GLN A 40 -10.20 -12.50 -6.20
CA GLN A 40 -9.61 -12.34 -7.52
C GLN A 40 -8.20 -11.76 -7.47
N GLN A 41 -7.97 -10.73 -6.63
CA GLN A 41 -6.65 -10.12 -6.48
C GLN A 41 -5.63 -11.11 -5.89
N LYS A 42 -6.06 -11.96 -4.94
CA LYS A 42 -5.23 -13.02 -4.37
C LYS A 42 -4.87 -14.07 -5.42
N ASP A 43 -5.85 -14.60 -6.15
CA ASP A 43 -5.62 -15.63 -7.18
C ASP A 43 -4.74 -15.09 -8.32
N LEU A 44 -4.91 -13.81 -8.68
CA LEU A 44 -4.06 -13.13 -9.67
C LEU A 44 -2.61 -13.03 -9.17
N GLY A 45 -2.41 -12.73 -7.89
CA GLY A 45 -1.09 -12.71 -7.27
C GLY A 45 -0.43 -14.09 -7.26
N GLU A 46 -1.16 -15.13 -6.89
CA GLU A 46 -0.66 -16.52 -6.93
C GLU A 46 -0.31 -16.97 -8.35
N LEU A 47 -1.13 -16.64 -9.34
CA LEU A 47 -0.85 -16.93 -10.75
C LEU A 47 0.40 -16.18 -11.24
N ASN A 48 0.51 -14.88 -10.96
CA ASN A 48 1.67 -14.09 -11.36
C ASN A 48 2.96 -14.55 -10.70
N GLY A 49 2.93 -14.86 -9.40
CA GLY A 49 4.09 -15.42 -8.69
C GLY A 49 4.54 -16.74 -9.30
N TYR A 50 3.59 -17.61 -9.64
CA TYR A 50 3.89 -18.86 -10.34
C TYR A 50 4.52 -18.62 -11.72
N ILE A 51 3.98 -17.70 -12.51
CA ILE A 51 4.56 -17.32 -13.81
C ILE A 51 6.00 -16.81 -13.62
N GLU A 52 6.25 -15.95 -12.65
CA GLU A 52 7.56 -15.35 -12.39
C GLU A 52 8.60 -16.41 -11.99
N GLU A 53 8.23 -17.35 -11.11
CA GLU A 53 9.07 -18.48 -10.73
C GLU A 53 9.39 -19.39 -11.93
N MET A 54 8.38 -19.73 -12.74
CA MET A 54 8.57 -20.59 -13.91
C MET A 54 9.42 -19.91 -14.99
N MET A 55 9.22 -18.61 -15.23
CA MET A 55 9.98 -17.85 -16.23
C MET A 55 11.45 -17.67 -15.79
N SER A 56 11.68 -17.38 -14.51
CA SER A 56 13.04 -17.28 -13.94
C SER A 56 13.75 -18.64 -13.93
N GLY A 57 13.02 -19.71 -13.62
CA GLY A 57 13.47 -21.10 -13.58
C GLY A 57 13.43 -21.85 -14.92
N GLN A 58 13.13 -21.18 -16.05
CA GLN A 58 12.84 -21.86 -17.32
C GLN A 58 13.92 -22.84 -17.78
N LYS A 59 15.20 -22.55 -17.51
CA LYS A 59 16.31 -23.43 -17.87
C LYS A 59 16.28 -24.72 -17.06
N VAL A 60 15.96 -24.63 -15.77
CA VAL A 60 15.81 -25.77 -14.86
C VAL A 60 14.64 -26.63 -15.33
N ILE A 61 13.48 -26.03 -15.61
CA ILE A 61 12.28 -26.74 -16.08
C ILE A 61 12.58 -27.55 -17.35
N LYS A 62 13.25 -26.94 -18.34
CA LYS A 62 13.62 -27.63 -19.59
C LYS A 62 14.65 -28.75 -19.38
N VAL A 63 15.63 -28.54 -18.52
CA VAL A 63 16.66 -29.56 -18.23
C VAL A 63 16.05 -30.78 -17.54
N PHE A 64 15.05 -30.58 -16.69
CA PHE A 64 14.34 -31.65 -16.02
C PHE A 64 13.10 -32.15 -16.78
N CYS A 65 12.77 -31.58 -17.95
CA CYS A 65 11.61 -31.93 -18.77
C CYS A 65 10.25 -31.82 -18.03
N HIS A 66 10.07 -30.79 -17.21
CA HIS A 66 8.85 -30.55 -16.41
C HIS A 66 7.87 -29.57 -17.08
N GLU A 67 7.95 -29.32 -18.38
CA GLU A 67 7.11 -28.33 -19.06
C GLU A 67 5.61 -28.64 -18.95
N GLU A 68 5.20 -29.89 -19.14
CA GLU A 68 3.79 -30.29 -19.05
C GLU A 68 3.25 -30.12 -17.62
N GLU A 69 4.04 -30.47 -16.61
CA GLU A 69 3.68 -30.28 -15.21
C GLU A 69 3.57 -28.80 -14.86
N SER A 70 4.51 -27.98 -15.34
CA SER A 70 4.47 -26.53 -15.17
C SER A 70 3.22 -25.92 -15.80
N VAL A 71 2.84 -26.36 -17.00
CA VAL A 71 1.61 -25.92 -17.68
C VAL A 71 0.37 -26.35 -16.90
N LYS A 72 0.34 -27.57 -16.37
CA LYS A 72 -0.78 -28.04 -15.54
C LYS A 72 -0.95 -27.17 -14.29
N GLY A 73 0.14 -26.87 -13.58
CA GLY A 73 0.13 -25.98 -12.42
C GLY A 73 -0.31 -24.55 -12.74
N PHE A 74 -0.02 -24.05 -13.95
CA PHE A 74 -0.55 -22.79 -14.47
C PHE A 74 -2.06 -22.88 -14.72
N CYS A 75 -2.53 -23.93 -15.41
CA CYS A 75 -3.95 -24.12 -15.72
C CYS A 75 -4.82 -24.20 -14.47
N GLU A 76 -4.36 -24.89 -13.42
CA GLU A 76 -5.08 -24.97 -12.14
C GLU A 76 -5.28 -23.59 -11.49
N ARG A 77 -4.21 -22.78 -11.40
CA ARG A 77 -4.26 -21.42 -10.86
C ARG A 77 -5.06 -20.46 -11.74
N ASN A 78 -4.91 -20.58 -13.05
CA ASN A 78 -5.67 -19.78 -14.01
C ASN A 78 -7.17 -20.09 -13.94
N ASN A 79 -7.54 -21.34 -13.68
CA ASN A 79 -8.94 -21.70 -13.48
C ASN A 79 -9.50 -21.16 -12.15
N ALA A 80 -8.71 -21.15 -11.07
CA ALA A 80 -9.10 -20.49 -9.82
C ALA A 80 -9.35 -18.98 -10.05
N LEU A 81 -8.41 -18.30 -10.72
CA LEU A 81 -8.56 -16.90 -11.12
C LEU A 81 -9.79 -16.68 -12.00
N PHE A 82 -10.07 -17.59 -12.94
CA PHE A 82 -11.27 -17.50 -13.78
C PHE A 82 -12.54 -17.53 -12.94
N VAL A 83 -12.66 -18.47 -11.99
CA VAL A 83 -13.84 -18.59 -11.13
C VAL A 83 -14.01 -17.38 -10.21
N SER A 84 -12.94 -16.87 -9.61
CA SER A 84 -13.01 -15.69 -8.74
C SER A 84 -13.29 -14.41 -9.55
N ALA A 85 -12.68 -14.25 -10.72
CA ALA A 85 -12.96 -13.14 -11.62
C ALA A 85 -14.39 -13.14 -12.17
N ASP A 86 -14.93 -14.31 -12.57
CA ASP A 86 -16.31 -14.44 -13.03
C ASP A 86 -17.29 -13.98 -11.94
N ASN A 87 -17.12 -14.48 -10.72
CA ASN A 87 -17.97 -14.07 -9.59
C ASN A 87 -17.83 -12.56 -9.30
N ALA A 88 -16.61 -12.03 -9.24
CA ALA A 88 -16.38 -10.61 -8.98
C ALA A 88 -17.09 -9.72 -10.01
N ASN A 89 -16.91 -10.02 -11.30
CA ASN A 89 -17.48 -9.25 -12.40
C ASN A 89 -18.99 -9.46 -12.53
N LYS A 90 -19.51 -10.66 -12.27
CA LYS A 90 -20.96 -10.95 -12.28
C LYS A 90 -21.71 -10.06 -11.30
N PHE A 91 -21.25 -9.97 -10.05
CA PHE A 91 -21.89 -9.11 -9.06
C PHE A 91 -21.66 -7.61 -9.33
N ALA A 92 -20.48 -7.24 -9.82
CA ALA A 92 -20.17 -5.86 -10.20
C ALA A 92 -21.08 -5.35 -11.34
N ASN A 93 -21.25 -6.17 -12.38
CA ASN A 93 -22.01 -5.79 -13.57
C ASN A 93 -23.52 -5.80 -13.33
N VAL A 94 -24.02 -6.60 -12.38
CA VAL A 94 -25.45 -6.64 -12.02
C VAL A 94 -25.88 -5.43 -11.17
N LEU A 95 -24.96 -4.78 -10.45
CA LEU A 95 -25.26 -3.60 -9.61
C LEU A 95 -25.91 -2.45 -10.39
N ALA A 96 -25.33 -2.05 -11.52
CA ALA A 96 -25.82 -0.90 -12.28
C ALA A 96 -27.23 -1.13 -12.87
N PRO A 97 -27.53 -2.26 -13.55
CA PRO A 97 -28.89 -2.60 -13.98
C PRO A 97 -29.88 -2.69 -12.82
N VAL A 98 -29.52 -3.33 -11.70
CA VAL A 98 -30.40 -3.45 -10.53
C VAL A 98 -30.77 -2.07 -9.98
N ASN A 99 -29.78 -1.18 -9.81
CA ASN A 99 -30.03 0.18 -9.33
C ASN A 99 -30.89 0.99 -10.31
N ALA A 100 -30.65 0.87 -11.61
CA ALA A 100 -31.47 1.51 -12.63
C ALA A 100 -32.92 1.01 -12.59
N GLN A 101 -33.13 -0.30 -12.43
CA GLN A 101 -34.49 -0.86 -12.36
C GLN A 101 -35.21 -0.52 -11.06
N ILE A 102 -34.52 -0.47 -9.92
CA ILE A 102 -35.12 0.04 -8.67
C ILE A 102 -35.57 1.50 -8.84
N GLY A 103 -34.76 2.32 -9.52
CA GLY A 103 -35.12 3.68 -9.88
C GLY A 103 -36.37 3.76 -10.77
N ASN A 104 -36.48 2.89 -11.79
CA ASN A 104 -37.66 2.83 -12.66
C ASN A 104 -38.91 2.35 -11.90
N ILE A 105 -38.79 1.37 -11.01
CA ILE A 105 -39.91 0.91 -10.16
C ILE A 105 -40.38 2.05 -9.26
N SER A 106 -39.44 2.78 -8.64
CA SER A 106 -39.74 3.97 -7.84
C SER A 106 -40.51 5.01 -8.67
N TYR A 107 -40.06 5.27 -9.91
CA TYR A 107 -40.73 6.19 -10.82
C TYR A 107 -42.18 5.79 -11.11
N VAL A 108 -42.42 4.51 -11.44
CA VAL A 108 -43.77 4.00 -11.75
C VAL A 108 -44.70 4.09 -10.54
N LEU A 109 -44.22 3.69 -9.36
CA LEU A 109 -45.00 3.78 -8.12
C LEU A 109 -45.37 5.22 -7.78
N CYS A 110 -44.42 6.16 -7.91
CA CYS A 110 -44.69 7.58 -7.72
C CYS A 110 -45.62 8.16 -8.79
N ALA A 111 -45.54 7.69 -10.04
CA ALA A 111 -46.45 8.12 -11.10
C ALA A 111 -47.88 7.66 -10.84
N MET A 112 -48.07 6.41 -10.42
CA MET A 112 -49.38 5.86 -10.06
C MET A 112 -49.98 6.58 -8.85
N ALA A 113 -49.24 6.67 -7.75
CA ALA A 113 -49.71 7.35 -6.54
C ALA A 113 -49.94 8.85 -6.79
N GLY A 114 -49.04 9.50 -7.54
CA GLY A 114 -49.13 10.92 -7.82
C GLY A 114 -50.24 11.27 -8.82
N GLY A 115 -50.52 10.38 -9.78
CA GLY A 115 -51.67 10.49 -10.67
C GLY A 115 -52.99 10.42 -9.91
N LEU A 116 -53.13 9.49 -8.96
CA LEU A 116 -54.30 9.39 -8.08
C LEU A 116 -54.48 10.65 -7.22
N LEU A 117 -53.39 11.22 -6.68
CA LEU A 117 -53.43 12.45 -5.90
C LEU A 117 -53.82 13.67 -6.75
N ALA A 118 -53.30 13.78 -7.98
CA ALA A 118 -53.62 14.87 -8.90
C ALA A 118 -55.09 14.81 -9.37
N LEU A 119 -55.60 13.63 -9.71
CA LEU A 119 -57.00 13.44 -10.14
C LEU A 119 -57.99 13.81 -9.04
N ASN A 120 -57.71 13.42 -7.80
CA ASN A 120 -58.56 13.71 -6.65
C ASN A 120 -58.38 15.13 -6.08
N HIS A 121 -57.50 15.95 -6.67
CA HIS A 121 -57.12 17.30 -6.19
C HIS A 121 -56.74 17.32 -4.69
N VAL A 122 -56.19 16.21 -4.20
CA VAL A 122 -55.79 16.06 -2.80
C VAL A 122 -54.63 17.00 -2.54
N LEU A 123 -54.77 17.88 -1.54
CA LEU A 123 -53.77 18.88 -1.15
C LEU A 123 -53.42 19.92 -2.25
N GLY A 124 -54.29 20.13 -3.25
CA GLY A 124 -54.02 21.08 -4.35
C GLY A 124 -52.90 20.62 -5.29
N PHE A 125 -52.60 19.33 -5.31
CA PHE A 125 -51.53 18.76 -6.13
C PHE A 125 -51.89 18.84 -7.62
N THR A 126 -51.04 19.51 -8.41
CA THR A 126 -51.26 19.73 -9.84
C THR A 126 -50.49 18.73 -10.71
N ILE A 127 -50.91 18.60 -11.97
CA ILE A 127 -50.19 17.80 -12.98
C ILE A 127 -48.74 18.31 -13.17
N GLY A 128 -48.52 19.63 -13.08
CA GLY A 128 -47.17 20.21 -13.11
C GLY A 128 -46.32 19.81 -11.89
N GLY A 129 -46.94 19.72 -10.72
CA GLY A 129 -46.32 19.19 -9.50
C GLY A 129 -45.90 17.73 -9.65
N LEU A 130 -46.72 16.90 -10.31
CA LEU A 130 -46.40 15.51 -10.62
C LEU A 130 -45.18 15.38 -11.54
N VAL A 131 -45.15 16.12 -12.66
CA VAL A 131 -44.02 16.09 -13.60
C VAL A 131 -42.72 16.55 -12.92
N SER A 132 -42.80 17.59 -12.10
CA SER A 132 -41.66 18.10 -11.33
C SER A 132 -41.17 17.07 -10.32
N PHE A 133 -42.10 16.42 -9.59
CA PHE A 133 -41.78 15.39 -8.60
C PHE A 133 -41.09 14.17 -9.23
N LEU A 134 -41.63 13.68 -10.34
CA LEU A 134 -41.07 12.55 -11.08
C LEU A 134 -39.65 12.84 -11.59
N THR A 135 -39.40 14.08 -12.04
CA THR A 135 -38.06 14.54 -12.44
C THR A 135 -37.10 14.51 -11.26
N PHE A 136 -37.50 15.08 -10.11
CA PHE A 136 -36.69 15.04 -8.89
C PHE A 136 -36.45 13.62 -8.39
N ASN A 137 -37.42 12.70 -8.53
CA ASN A 137 -37.28 11.30 -8.12
C ASN A 137 -36.14 10.61 -8.87
N LYS A 138 -36.10 10.77 -10.19
CA LYS A 138 -35.03 10.18 -11.02
C LYS A 138 -33.67 10.79 -10.70
N SER A 139 -33.61 12.11 -10.50
CA SER A 139 -32.37 12.79 -10.11
C SER A 139 -31.86 12.42 -8.72
N PHE A 140 -32.72 11.98 -7.80
CA PHE A 140 -32.30 11.61 -6.44
C PHE A 140 -31.54 10.27 -6.37
N SER A 141 -31.80 9.36 -7.31
CA SER A 141 -31.18 8.02 -7.31
C SER A 141 -29.70 8.04 -7.76
N MET A 142 -29.33 8.98 -8.63
CA MET A 142 -27.96 9.10 -9.17
C MET A 142 -26.90 9.50 -8.11
N PRO A 143 -27.10 10.57 -7.30
CA PRO A 143 -26.13 10.97 -6.28
C PRO A 143 -25.84 9.89 -5.24
N ILE A 144 -26.81 9.04 -4.90
CA ILE A 144 -26.63 7.96 -3.93
C ILE A 144 -25.55 6.98 -4.41
N SER A 145 -25.58 6.63 -5.70
CA SER A 145 -24.56 5.77 -6.30
C SER A 145 -23.18 6.45 -6.32
N GLN A 146 -23.13 7.76 -6.57
CA GLN A 146 -21.88 8.53 -6.61
C GLN A 146 -21.23 8.62 -5.22
N ILE A 147 -22.01 8.88 -4.16
CA ILE A 147 -21.51 8.91 -2.78
C ILE A 147 -20.85 7.57 -2.41
N SER A 148 -21.47 6.45 -2.79
CA SER A 148 -20.92 5.12 -2.52
C SER A 148 -19.57 4.88 -3.20
N GLN A 149 -19.37 5.40 -4.42
CA GLN A 149 -18.08 5.29 -5.11
C GLN A 149 -17.03 6.22 -4.48
N GLN A 150 -17.42 7.43 -4.11
CA GLN A 150 -16.49 8.40 -3.52
C GLN A 150 -15.93 7.94 -2.17
N LEU A 151 -16.74 7.22 -1.37
CA LEU A 151 -16.28 6.65 -0.09
C LEU A 151 -15.11 5.66 -0.27
N ASN A 152 -15.10 4.88 -1.35
CA ASN A 152 -13.98 3.95 -1.62
C ASN A 152 -12.67 4.69 -1.87
N ALA A 153 -12.71 5.81 -2.59
CA ALA A 153 -11.52 6.64 -2.84
C ALA A 153 -10.95 7.22 -1.54
N VAL A 154 -11.83 7.65 -0.62
CA VAL A 154 -11.40 8.16 0.70
C VAL A 154 -10.74 7.06 1.52
N VAL A 155 -11.31 5.85 1.58
CA VAL A 155 -10.72 4.71 2.31
C VAL A 155 -9.37 4.32 1.74
N MET A 156 -9.23 4.26 0.40
CA MET A 156 -7.94 3.99 -0.24
C MET A 156 -6.91 5.08 0.03
N ALA A 157 -7.32 6.35 0.02
CA ALA A 157 -6.44 7.46 0.34
C ALA A 157 -5.94 7.42 1.80
N LEU A 158 -6.81 7.05 2.75
CA LEU A 158 -6.44 6.87 4.16
C LEU A 158 -5.39 5.76 4.32
N ALA A 159 -5.57 4.60 3.68
CA ALA A 159 -4.60 3.50 3.73
C ALA A 159 -3.25 3.86 3.07
N GLY A 160 -3.26 4.67 2.01
CA GLY A 160 -2.04 5.20 1.40
C GLY A 160 -1.33 6.21 2.30
N ALA A 161 -2.09 7.10 2.94
CA ALA A 161 -1.55 8.08 3.89
C ALA A 161 -0.92 7.42 5.12
N GLU A 162 -1.54 6.36 5.65
CA GLU A 162 -0.99 5.56 6.75
C GLU A 162 0.43 5.08 6.46
N ARG A 163 0.69 4.52 5.27
CA ARG A 163 2.05 4.07 4.88
C ARG A 163 3.06 5.22 4.83
N ILE A 164 2.64 6.39 4.34
CA ILE A 164 3.51 7.57 4.27
C ILE A 164 3.83 8.05 5.69
N PHE A 165 2.82 8.13 6.57
CA PHE A 165 3.03 8.54 7.95
C PHE A 165 3.90 7.53 8.71
N SER A 166 3.69 6.22 8.53
CA SER A 166 4.58 5.21 9.12
C SER A 166 6.04 5.38 8.72
N LEU A 167 6.32 5.71 7.45
CA LEU A 167 7.69 5.96 7.00
C LEU A 167 8.27 7.25 7.59
N LEU A 168 7.45 8.30 7.72
CA LEU A 168 7.87 9.57 8.32
C LEU A 168 8.10 9.46 9.83
N ASP A 169 7.41 8.52 10.49
CA ASP A 169 7.50 8.26 11.92
C ASP A 169 8.63 7.25 12.26
N GLU A 170 9.30 6.66 11.27
CA GLU A 170 10.43 5.75 11.48
C GLU A 170 11.60 6.50 12.14
N GLU A 171 12.15 5.94 13.22
CA GLU A 171 13.25 6.58 13.94
C GLU A 171 14.53 6.56 13.08
N PRO A 172 15.18 7.71 12.82
CA PRO A 172 16.44 7.73 12.10
C PRO A 172 17.54 7.03 12.92
N GLU A 173 18.44 6.34 12.23
CA GLU A 173 19.61 5.73 12.86
C GLU A 173 20.41 6.79 13.62
N VAL A 174 20.61 6.56 14.93
CA VAL A 174 21.32 7.48 15.80
C VAL A 174 22.80 7.13 15.79
N ASP A 175 23.63 7.99 15.21
CA ASP A 175 25.09 7.90 15.37
C ASP A 175 25.48 8.45 16.75
N GLN A 176 25.81 7.55 17.68
CA GLN A 176 26.33 7.89 19.01
C GLN A 176 27.87 7.95 19.04
N GLY A 177 28.52 7.76 17.90
CA GLY A 177 29.97 7.90 17.77
C GLY A 177 30.42 9.32 18.12
N TYR A 178 31.53 9.43 18.85
CA TYR A 178 32.16 10.70 19.20
C TYR A 178 33.52 10.89 18.50
N VAL A 179 33.87 9.96 17.60
CA VAL A 179 35.07 10.01 16.77
C VAL A 179 34.65 10.27 15.34
N GLU A 180 35.13 11.37 14.77
CA GLU A 180 34.76 11.81 13.42
C GLU A 180 35.96 11.79 12.48
N LEU A 181 35.74 11.51 11.21
CA LEU A 181 36.76 11.60 10.17
C LEU A 181 36.74 13.00 9.52
N VAL A 182 37.81 13.77 9.67
CA VAL A 182 37.90 15.16 9.18
C VAL A 182 39.06 15.37 8.20
N ASN A 183 38.91 16.33 7.28
CA ASN A 183 40.05 16.82 6.50
C ASN A 183 41.03 17.53 7.43
N ALA A 184 42.32 17.30 7.22
CA ALA A 184 43.34 17.82 8.10
C ALA A 184 44.56 18.33 7.35
N LYS A 185 45.31 19.23 7.97
CA LYS A 185 46.58 19.75 7.45
C LYS A 185 47.70 19.37 8.40
N GLU A 186 48.85 19.05 7.84
CA GLU A 186 50.08 18.80 8.59
C GLU A 186 50.78 20.14 8.86
N GLU A 187 51.04 20.42 10.13
CA GLU A 187 51.72 21.63 10.59
C GLU A 187 53.24 21.44 10.55
N SER A 188 54.00 22.53 10.71
CA SER A 188 55.47 22.51 10.64
C SER A 188 56.16 21.71 11.74
N ASP A 189 55.45 21.36 12.81
CA ASP A 189 55.89 20.51 13.92
C ASP A 189 55.53 19.03 13.74
N GLY A 190 54.90 18.66 12.62
CA GLY A 190 54.43 17.31 12.33
C GLY A 190 53.09 16.95 12.99
N SER A 191 52.47 17.88 13.72
CA SER A 191 51.11 17.71 14.25
C SER A 191 50.08 17.88 13.13
N VAL A 192 48.90 17.28 13.33
CA VAL A 192 47.81 17.31 12.36
C VAL A 192 46.64 18.07 12.95
N ARG A 193 46.05 18.99 12.18
CA ARG A 193 44.93 19.82 12.62
C ARG A 193 43.81 19.83 11.59
N GLU A 194 42.58 19.86 12.06
CA GLU A 194 41.39 19.99 11.21
C GLU A 194 41.47 21.21 10.29
N CYS A 195 41.11 21.02 9.01
CA CYS A 195 41.10 22.04 7.99
C CYS A 195 39.83 21.91 7.12
N ALA A 196 39.23 23.03 6.74
CA ALA A 196 38.06 23.06 5.88
C ALA A 196 38.40 22.76 4.40
N GLU A 197 39.65 22.97 3.99
CA GLU A 197 40.11 22.74 2.63
C GLU A 197 40.47 21.26 2.41
N ARG A 198 40.24 20.77 1.18
CA ARG A 198 40.58 19.39 0.81
C ARG A 198 42.08 19.25 0.54
N THR A 199 42.83 18.92 1.59
CA THR A 199 44.29 18.73 1.56
C THR A 199 44.71 17.32 1.10
N GLY A 200 43.78 16.36 1.10
CA GLY A 200 44.06 14.94 0.84
C GLY A 200 44.60 14.18 2.06
N ILE A 201 44.81 14.86 3.19
CA ILE A 201 45.18 14.26 4.47
C ILE A 201 43.93 14.21 5.33
N TRP A 202 43.70 13.05 5.95
CA TRP A 202 42.57 12.81 6.84
C TRP A 202 43.06 12.50 8.25
N ALA A 203 42.29 12.92 9.25
CA ALA A 203 42.55 12.61 10.64
C ALA A 203 41.26 12.21 11.37
N TRP A 204 41.40 11.30 12.32
CA TRP A 204 40.39 11.00 13.32
C TRP A 204 40.40 12.11 14.37
N LYS A 205 39.28 12.81 14.49
CA LYS A 205 39.00 13.78 15.53
C LYS A 205 38.37 13.05 16.70
N HIS A 206 39.04 13.03 17.83
CA HIS A 206 38.58 12.38 19.05
C HIS A 206 38.44 13.42 20.16
N TYR A 207 37.20 13.65 20.61
CA TYR A 207 36.89 14.56 21.71
C TYR A 207 36.89 13.82 23.06
N HIS A 208 37.79 14.22 23.96
CA HIS A 208 37.95 13.64 25.30
C HIS A 208 37.10 14.41 26.30
N ARG A 209 35.88 13.92 26.58
CA ARG A 209 34.92 14.58 27.49
C ARG A 209 35.49 14.84 28.90
N GLU A 210 36.35 13.98 29.42
CA GLU A 210 36.92 14.12 30.77
C GLU A 210 37.92 15.27 30.92
N LYS A 211 38.64 15.59 29.84
CA LYS A 211 39.71 16.60 29.84
C LYS A 211 39.32 17.86 29.07
N ASP A 212 38.15 17.87 28.44
CA ASP A 212 37.66 18.91 27.54
C ASP A 212 38.69 19.27 26.45
N THR A 213 39.34 18.24 25.88
CA THR A 213 40.36 18.39 24.84
C THR A 213 40.03 17.58 23.60
N THR A 214 40.45 18.06 22.44
CA THR A 214 40.32 17.34 21.17
C THR A 214 41.70 16.92 20.68
N THR A 215 41.86 15.65 20.33
CA THR A 215 43.07 15.13 19.71
C THR A 215 42.80 14.74 18.27
N TYR A 216 43.80 14.94 17.41
CA TYR A 216 43.76 14.55 16.00
C TYR A 216 44.80 13.46 15.76
N GLN A 217 44.36 12.31 15.27
CA GLN A 217 45.24 11.22 14.87
C GLN A 217 45.17 11.05 13.36
N ARG A 218 46.31 11.15 12.68
CA ARG A 218 46.38 10.94 11.22
C ARG A 218 45.81 9.56 10.84
N LEU A 219 44.99 9.51 9.80
CA LEU A 219 44.49 8.26 9.25
C LEU A 219 45.64 7.51 8.56
N MET A 220 46.04 6.38 9.14
CA MET A 220 47.11 5.52 8.61
C MET A 220 46.59 4.27 7.88
N GLY A 221 45.27 4.03 7.89
CA GLY A 221 44.66 2.85 7.24
C GLY A 221 44.91 1.52 7.97
N GLU A 222 45.27 1.60 9.25
CA GLU A 222 45.27 0.44 10.16
C GLU A 222 43.82 0.11 10.55
N VAL A 223 43.49 -1.18 10.60
CA VAL A 223 42.13 -1.65 10.95
C VAL A 223 42.24 -2.68 12.07
N VAL A 224 41.41 -2.51 13.10
CA VAL A 224 41.36 -3.40 14.27
C VAL A 224 39.91 -3.76 14.54
N PHE A 225 39.65 -5.05 14.64
CA PHE A 225 38.43 -5.63 15.21
C PHE A 225 38.83 -6.20 16.56
N ASP A 226 38.13 -5.79 17.61
CA ASP A 226 38.40 -6.19 18.99
C ASP A 226 37.11 -6.76 19.57
N HIS A 227 37.08 -8.08 19.82
CA HIS A 227 35.93 -8.81 20.35
C HIS A 227 34.58 -8.45 19.68
N VAL A 228 34.52 -8.46 18.35
CA VAL A 228 33.34 -8.01 17.59
C VAL A 228 32.33 -9.14 17.41
N ASP A 229 31.14 -8.96 17.98
CA ASP A 229 29.94 -9.74 17.67
C ASP A 229 29.02 -8.96 16.72
N PHE A 230 28.40 -9.63 15.74
CA PHE A 230 27.44 -8.98 14.84
C PHE A 230 26.39 -9.94 14.27
N GLY A 231 25.15 -9.48 14.14
CA GLY A 231 24.08 -10.17 13.41
C GLY A 231 23.11 -9.17 12.79
N TYR A 232 22.51 -9.52 11.65
CA TYR A 232 21.50 -8.68 10.98
C TYR A 232 20.16 -8.66 11.73
N ASN A 233 19.96 -9.61 12.63
CA ASN A 233 18.79 -9.75 13.46
C ASN A 233 19.22 -10.25 14.85
N GLU A 234 18.58 -9.75 15.91
CA GLU A 234 18.95 -10.06 17.30
C GLU A 234 18.94 -11.56 17.62
N ASN A 235 18.08 -12.32 16.93
CA ASN A 235 17.92 -13.75 17.14
C ASN A 235 19.03 -14.62 16.50
N LYS A 236 19.86 -14.04 15.63
CA LYS A 236 20.91 -14.80 14.93
C LYS A 236 22.16 -13.94 14.71
N ILE A 237 23.07 -14.07 15.65
CA ILE A 237 24.43 -13.57 15.52
C ILE A 237 25.16 -14.39 14.43
N VAL A 238 25.89 -13.70 13.56
CA VAL A 238 26.62 -14.23 12.40
C VAL A 238 28.13 -14.21 12.65
N LEU A 239 28.63 -13.13 13.24
CA LEU A 239 30.02 -12.97 13.67
C LEU A 239 30.08 -13.14 15.18
N HIS A 240 30.98 -14.01 15.64
CA HIS A 240 31.17 -14.32 17.05
C HIS A 240 32.60 -14.01 17.45
N ASP A 241 32.77 -13.09 18.40
CA ASP A 241 34.04 -12.76 19.05
C ASP A 241 35.19 -12.58 18.04
N ILE A 242 34.98 -11.75 17.02
CA ILE A 242 35.96 -11.55 15.96
C ILE A 242 37.04 -10.58 16.44
N GLU A 243 38.26 -11.11 16.59
CA GLU A 243 39.49 -10.35 16.75
C GLU A 243 40.31 -10.38 15.46
N MET A 244 40.64 -9.20 14.91
CA MET A 244 41.46 -9.09 13.72
C MET A 244 42.29 -7.81 13.72
N TYR A 245 43.50 -7.92 13.19
CA TYR A 245 44.41 -6.80 13.00
C TYR A 245 44.93 -6.74 11.55
N ALA A 246 44.88 -5.55 10.95
CA ALA A 246 45.40 -5.28 9.61
C ALA A 246 46.34 -4.06 9.63
N SER A 247 47.62 -4.28 9.32
CA SER A 247 48.59 -3.19 9.19
C SER A 247 48.37 -2.37 7.92
N THR A 248 48.85 -1.12 7.93
CA THR A 248 48.81 -0.23 6.77
C THR A 248 49.37 -0.90 5.51
N GLY A 249 48.56 -0.95 4.45
CA GLY A 249 48.95 -1.51 3.16
C GLY A 249 48.97 -3.05 3.10
N GLN A 250 48.67 -3.74 4.21
CA GLN A 250 48.57 -5.19 4.24
C GLN A 250 47.31 -5.66 3.49
N LYS A 251 47.46 -6.71 2.69
CA LYS A 251 46.34 -7.38 2.05
C LYS A 251 45.93 -8.58 2.89
N ILE A 252 44.68 -8.60 3.33
CA ILE A 252 44.09 -9.73 4.07
C ILE A 252 43.11 -10.46 3.15
N ALA A 253 43.09 -11.78 3.25
CA ALA A 253 42.12 -12.62 2.54
C ALA A 253 41.29 -13.42 3.55
N PHE A 254 39.97 -13.24 3.49
CA PHE A 254 39.02 -14.03 4.27
C PHE A 254 38.73 -15.34 3.55
N VAL A 255 39.08 -16.48 4.17
CA VAL A 255 38.87 -17.82 3.63
C VAL A 255 38.01 -18.66 4.57
N GLY A 256 37.13 -19.49 4.00
CA GLY A 256 36.23 -20.34 4.78
C GLY A 256 34.98 -20.75 4.01
N ALA A 257 34.19 -21.68 4.57
CA ALA A 257 32.97 -22.20 3.95
C ALA A 257 31.90 -21.12 3.73
N THR A 258 30.95 -21.35 2.80
CA THR A 258 29.78 -20.49 2.61
C THR A 258 28.99 -20.37 3.91
N GLY A 259 28.56 -19.16 4.27
CA GLY A 259 27.83 -18.90 5.52
C GLY A 259 28.70 -18.61 6.74
N ALA A 260 30.03 -18.67 6.63
CA ALA A 260 30.95 -18.37 7.74
C ALA A 260 31.14 -16.86 8.04
N GLY A 261 30.25 -15.97 7.57
CA GLY A 261 30.32 -14.53 7.87
C GLY A 261 31.31 -13.69 7.05
N LYS A 262 32.04 -14.25 6.08
CA LYS A 262 33.01 -13.50 5.25
C LYS A 262 32.44 -12.24 4.59
N THR A 263 31.26 -12.35 3.97
CA THR A 263 30.57 -11.22 3.31
C THR A 263 29.99 -10.22 4.31
N THR A 264 29.86 -10.63 5.57
CA THR A 264 29.38 -9.74 6.65
C THR A 264 30.49 -8.85 7.18
N ILE A 265 31.77 -9.25 7.03
CA ILE A 265 32.93 -8.44 7.42
C ILE A 265 33.31 -7.42 6.34
N THR A 266 33.01 -7.70 5.07
CA THR A 266 33.37 -6.87 3.89
C THR A 266 32.28 -5.88 3.53
#